data_AF-A0A381Z5X5-F1
#
_entry.id   AF-A0A381Z5X5-F1
#
_cell.length_a   1.000
_cell.length_b   1.000
_cell.length_c   1.000
_cell.angle_alpha   90.00
_cell.angle_beta   90.00
_cell.angle_gamma   90.00
#
_symmetry.space_group_name_H-M   'P 1'
#
loop_
_entity.id
_entity.type
_entity.pdbx_description
1 polymer ?
#
loop_
_entity_poly.entity_id
_entity_poly.type
_entity_poly.pdbx_seq_one_letter_code
_entity_poly.pdbx_strand_id
1 'polypeptide(L)'
;MGIEPTTSWATTRCSNQLSYAHHAAFVLLCKGGRNYRSYLSQTSCKVPQRTHFIFACSSVIFSMRLVSRYIIKELILPFIYSLMVIVLMLFINFFLRAIDRFLGKGLNIFTILEYLLLNLAWIIALAVPMAVLIATLMAFGRLSEYNEINAMRASGISFTSILRPALLFGLFICLGLTYFNNYVLPEMNFYARLLQGDIHKKRPGLDIEPGHFINSLPDYSMIIRKDNNGIMEDVRIFSKENKEIQTSIYSKTGELKTLDDAIILMLYNGEIHELKLDDYSNYRRI
;
A
#
# COMPACT_ATOMS: atom_id res chain seq x y z
N MET A 1 -23.26 27.27 69.71
CA MET A 1 -21.95 27.08 69.04
C MET A 1 -21.58 25.62 69.29
N GLY A 2 -21.80 24.62 68.43
CA GLY A 2 -21.86 24.61 66.97
C GLY A 2 -20.44 24.57 66.39
N ILE A 3 -19.92 23.38 66.08
CA ILE A 3 -19.25 22.94 64.82
C ILE A 3 -18.94 21.42 64.93
N GLU A 4 -19.21 20.72 63.83
CA GLU A 4 -19.28 19.28 63.58
C GLU A 4 -17.91 18.57 63.38
N PRO A 5 -17.84 17.23 63.54
CA PRO A 5 -16.72 16.41 63.07
C PRO A 5 -16.92 15.89 61.63
N THR A 6 -15.78 15.73 60.97
CA THR A 6 -15.51 15.52 59.54
C THR A 6 -16.13 14.28 58.87
N THR A 7 -16.63 14.48 57.64
CA THR A 7 -17.34 13.56 56.72
C THR A 7 -16.45 12.55 55.96
N SER A 8 -15.26 12.22 56.46
CA SER A 8 -14.29 11.35 55.73
C SER A 8 -14.48 9.84 55.95
N TRP A 9 -15.23 9.40 56.96
CA TRP A 9 -15.28 7.97 57.36
C TRP A 9 -16.53 7.22 56.89
N ALA A 10 -17.54 7.93 56.37
CA ALA A 10 -18.80 7.32 55.92
C ALA A 10 -18.74 6.78 54.47
N THR A 11 -17.88 7.34 53.62
CA THR A 11 -17.77 6.96 52.20
C THR A 11 -17.04 5.64 51.99
N THR A 12 -16.08 5.28 52.83
CA THR A 12 -15.29 4.03 52.68
C THR A 12 -16.07 2.77 53.08
N ARG A 13 -17.06 2.89 53.98
CA ARG A 13 -17.87 1.73 54.40
C ARG A 13 -18.95 1.37 53.36
N CYS A 14 -19.34 2.32 52.51
CA CYS A 14 -20.37 2.12 51.48
C CYS A 14 -19.82 1.46 50.19
N SER A 15 -18.55 1.66 49.83
CA SER A 15 -17.96 1.00 48.66
C SER A 15 -17.75 -0.51 48.88
N ASN A 16 -17.40 -0.91 50.11
CA ASN A 16 -17.23 -2.33 50.43
C ASN A 16 -18.56 -3.09 50.53
N GLN A 17 -19.66 -2.48 50.98
CA GLN A 17 -20.97 -3.15 51.03
C GLN A 17 -21.56 -3.45 49.64
N LEU A 18 -21.26 -2.63 48.63
CA LEU A 18 -21.75 -2.87 47.26
C LEU A 18 -21.06 -4.07 46.58
N SER A 19 -19.79 -4.35 46.93
CA SER A 19 -19.06 -5.50 46.39
C SER A 19 -19.51 -6.83 47.00
N TYR A 20 -19.98 -6.83 48.27
CA TYR A 20 -20.54 -8.03 48.91
C TYR A 20 -22.01 -8.31 48.53
N ALA A 21 -22.78 -7.27 48.18
CA ALA A 21 -24.19 -7.43 47.79
C ALA A 21 -24.36 -8.19 46.46
N HIS A 22 -23.45 -8.00 45.49
CA HIS A 22 -23.50 -8.74 44.22
C HIS A 22 -23.13 -10.23 44.37
N HIS A 23 -22.24 -10.58 45.32
CA HIS A 23 -21.91 -11.97 45.62
C HIS A 23 -23.01 -12.69 46.41
N ALA A 24 -23.72 -12.00 47.31
CA ALA A 24 -24.82 -12.59 48.08
C ALA A 24 -26.08 -12.83 47.24
N ALA A 25 -26.37 -11.96 46.25
CA ALA A 25 -27.53 -12.09 45.38
C ALA A 25 -27.42 -13.29 44.41
N PHE A 26 -26.22 -13.66 43.97
CA PHE A 26 -26.02 -14.79 43.06
C PHE A 26 -26.07 -16.14 43.79
N VAL A 27 -25.68 -16.21 45.06
CA VAL A 27 -25.75 -17.45 45.87
C VAL A 27 -27.18 -17.77 46.32
N LEU A 28 -28.06 -16.77 46.44
CA LEU A 28 -29.45 -16.96 46.89
C LEU A 28 -30.44 -17.35 45.78
N LEU A 29 -30.07 -17.26 44.50
CA LEU A 29 -30.95 -17.65 43.37
C LEU A 29 -30.93 -19.15 43.03
N CYS A 30 -30.06 -19.95 43.67
CA CYS A 30 -29.99 -21.42 43.47
C CYS A 30 -30.75 -22.24 44.53
N LYS A 31 -31.43 -21.63 45.52
CA LYS A 31 -32.23 -22.35 46.52
C LYS A 31 -33.70 -21.99 46.38
N GLY A 32 -34.46 -22.96 45.85
CA GLY A 32 -35.84 -22.78 45.44
C GLY A 32 -36.83 -22.35 46.54
N GLY A 33 -37.92 -21.76 46.05
CA GLY A 33 -39.27 -21.96 46.59
C GLY A 33 -39.54 -21.49 48.02
N ARG A 34 -39.88 -20.20 48.18
CA ARG A 34 -41.08 -19.76 48.94
C ARG A 34 -41.26 -18.24 48.95
N ASN A 35 -42.45 -17.83 48.51
CA ASN A 35 -43.30 -16.76 49.04
C ASN A 35 -42.63 -15.43 49.47
N TYR A 36 -42.64 -14.43 48.58
CA TYR A 36 -42.09 -13.09 48.82
C TYR A 36 -43.16 -11.98 48.68
N ARG A 37 -44.21 -12.02 49.50
CA ARG A 37 -45.30 -11.02 49.50
C ARG A 37 -45.35 -10.16 50.77
N SER A 38 -44.20 -9.74 51.29
CA SER A 38 -44.18 -8.91 52.51
C SER A 38 -43.01 -7.93 52.66
N TYR A 39 -42.17 -7.70 51.64
CA TYR A 39 -41.07 -6.71 51.69
C TYR A 39 -41.29 -5.50 50.77
N LEU A 40 -42.55 -5.12 50.52
CA LEU A 40 -42.92 -4.00 49.63
C LEU A 40 -43.32 -2.71 50.36
N SER A 41 -42.94 -2.59 51.62
CA SER A 41 -43.17 -1.39 52.42
C SER A 41 -41.85 -0.95 53.04
N GLN A 42 -41.48 0.31 52.78
CA GLN A 42 -40.30 1.01 53.32
C GLN A 42 -39.00 0.80 52.54
N THR A 43 -38.89 1.53 51.43
CA THR A 43 -37.76 2.46 51.19
C THR A 43 -38.14 3.35 50.00
N SER A 44 -39.07 4.29 50.24
CA SER A 44 -39.16 5.49 49.39
C SER A 44 -37.93 6.36 49.69
N CYS A 45 -36.80 5.99 49.10
CA CYS A 45 -35.65 6.88 49.02
C CYS A 45 -35.82 7.72 47.76
N LYS A 46 -36.27 8.96 47.95
CA LYS A 46 -36.39 9.96 46.89
C LYS A 46 -34.98 10.44 46.55
N VAL A 47 -34.29 9.68 45.69
CA VAL A 47 -32.92 10.00 45.24
C VAL A 47 -32.98 11.17 44.24
N PRO A 48 -32.17 12.22 44.40
CA PRO A 48 -32.19 13.37 43.50
C PRO A 48 -31.68 12.97 42.11
N GLN A 49 -32.56 13.10 41.11
CA GLN A 49 -32.41 12.62 39.73
C GLN A 49 -31.31 13.31 38.90
N ARG A 50 -30.66 14.36 39.44
CA ARG A 50 -29.73 15.23 38.69
C ARG A 50 -28.27 14.77 38.71
N THR A 51 -27.84 13.95 39.69
CA THR A 51 -26.43 13.52 39.83
C THR A 51 -26.12 12.19 39.11
N HIS A 52 -27.14 11.39 38.77
CA HIS A 52 -26.96 10.16 37.98
C HIS A 52 -26.51 10.43 36.53
N PHE A 53 -26.86 11.59 35.96
CA PHE A 53 -26.54 11.91 34.57
C PHE A 53 -25.04 12.18 34.34
N ILE A 54 -24.36 12.80 35.31
CA ILE A 54 -22.93 13.13 35.19
C ILE A 54 -22.06 11.89 35.41
N PHE A 55 -22.42 11.01 36.35
CA PHE A 55 -21.72 9.73 36.57
C PHE A 55 -21.92 8.72 35.44
N ALA A 56 -23.12 8.65 34.86
CA ALA A 56 -23.38 7.82 33.68
C ALA A 56 -22.66 8.36 32.43
N CYS A 57 -22.52 9.68 32.28
CA CYS A 57 -21.80 10.25 31.15
C CYS A 57 -20.29 9.95 31.23
N SER A 58 -19.67 10.02 32.41
CA SER A 58 -18.25 9.72 32.59
C SER A 58 -17.92 8.22 32.38
N SER A 59 -18.82 7.30 32.77
CA SER A 59 -18.62 5.86 32.55
C SER A 59 -18.79 5.47 31.07
N VAL A 60 -19.73 6.11 30.36
CA VAL A 60 -19.92 5.91 28.92
C VAL A 60 -18.72 6.41 28.12
N ILE A 61 -18.14 7.57 28.45
CA ILE A 61 -16.94 8.11 27.77
C ILE A 61 -15.73 7.18 27.96
N PHE A 62 -15.57 6.61 29.15
CA PHE A 62 -14.47 5.67 29.42
C PHE A 62 -14.65 4.34 28.68
N SER A 63 -15.87 3.80 28.63
CA SER A 63 -16.21 2.60 27.85
C SER A 63 -16.01 2.81 26.35
N MET A 64 -16.39 3.98 25.81
CA MET A 64 -16.17 4.35 24.41
C MET A 64 -14.68 4.37 24.03
N ARG A 65 -13.79 4.78 24.94
CA ARG A 65 -12.34 4.74 24.71
C ARG A 65 -11.80 3.31 24.68
N LEU A 66 -12.36 2.42 25.48
CA LEU A 66 -11.92 1.03 25.58
C LEU A 66 -12.27 0.24 24.31
N VAL A 67 -13.51 0.40 23.82
CA VAL A 67 -13.97 -0.17 22.54
C VAL A 67 -13.17 0.41 21.37
N SER A 68 -12.99 1.72 21.32
CA SER A 68 -12.22 2.36 20.23
C SER A 68 -10.77 1.85 20.19
N ARG A 69 -10.12 1.70 21.35
CA ARG A 69 -8.76 1.18 21.44
C ARG A 69 -8.67 -0.29 21.03
N TYR A 70 -9.70 -1.08 21.36
CA TYR A 70 -9.77 -2.48 20.96
C TYR A 70 -9.89 -2.61 19.44
N ILE A 71 -10.83 -1.89 18.81
CA ILE A 71 -11.00 -1.90 17.35
C ILE A 71 -9.72 -1.44 16.64
N ILE A 72 -9.06 -0.39 17.10
CA ILE A 72 -7.80 0.08 16.50
C ILE A 72 -6.70 -0.99 16.59
N LYS A 73 -6.57 -1.70 17.72
CA LYS A 73 -5.63 -2.82 17.84
C LYS A 73 -5.94 -3.94 16.85
N GLU A 74 -7.22 -4.22 16.67
CA GLU A 74 -7.68 -5.26 15.74
C GLU A 74 -7.46 -4.88 14.26
N LEU A 75 -7.38 -3.57 13.93
CA LEU A 75 -7.02 -3.11 12.58
C LEU A 75 -5.51 -3.09 12.31
N ILE A 76 -4.69 -2.70 13.30
CA ILE A 76 -3.24 -2.51 13.11
C ILE A 76 -2.53 -3.81 12.73
N LEU A 77 -2.89 -4.93 13.39
CA LEU A 77 -2.26 -6.23 13.15
C LEU A 77 -2.50 -6.74 11.71
N PRO A 78 -3.75 -6.86 11.22
CA PRO A 78 -4.03 -7.17 9.82
C PRO A 78 -3.45 -6.17 8.82
N PHE A 79 -3.39 -4.88 9.17
CA PHE A 79 -2.81 -3.86 8.31
C PHE A 79 -1.31 -4.08 8.07
N ILE A 80 -0.52 -4.30 9.12
CA ILE A 80 0.93 -4.54 8.97
C ILE A 80 1.16 -5.85 8.21
N TYR A 81 0.39 -6.90 8.53
CA TYR A 81 0.52 -8.19 7.85
C TYR A 81 0.18 -8.10 6.35
N SER A 82 -0.97 -7.52 6.01
CA SER A 82 -1.38 -7.34 4.61
C SER A 82 -0.45 -6.42 3.84
N LEU A 83 0.03 -5.33 4.46
CA LEU A 83 1.00 -4.42 3.86
C LEU A 83 2.31 -5.15 3.53
N MET A 84 2.85 -5.93 4.48
CA MET A 84 4.07 -6.71 4.25
C MET A 84 3.90 -7.69 3.10
N VAL A 85 2.79 -8.43 3.06
CA VAL A 85 2.51 -9.42 2.01
C VAL A 85 2.38 -8.74 0.64
N ILE A 86 1.61 -7.65 0.54
CA ILE A 86 1.41 -6.93 -0.74
C ILE A 86 2.72 -6.30 -1.21
N VAL A 87 3.47 -5.63 -0.33
CA VAL A 87 4.76 -5.03 -0.70
C VAL A 87 5.72 -6.10 -1.18
N LEU A 88 5.83 -7.24 -0.48
CA LEU A 88 6.71 -8.33 -0.90
C LEU A 88 6.28 -8.93 -2.26
N MET A 89 4.98 -9.13 -2.46
CA MET A 89 4.44 -9.65 -3.72
C MET A 89 4.75 -8.71 -4.90
N LEU A 90 4.48 -7.42 -4.74
CA LEU A 90 4.78 -6.41 -5.76
C LEU A 90 6.27 -6.24 -5.98
N PHE A 91 7.07 -6.31 -4.92
CA PHE A 91 8.51 -6.24 -4.99
C PHE A 91 9.10 -7.40 -5.80
N ILE A 92 8.66 -8.64 -5.57
CA ILE A 92 9.11 -9.80 -6.36
C ILE A 92 8.72 -9.62 -7.83
N ASN A 93 7.50 -9.16 -8.12
CA ASN A 93 7.07 -8.93 -9.49
C ASN A 93 7.95 -7.89 -10.20
N PHE A 94 8.25 -6.78 -9.51
CA PHE A 94 9.15 -5.76 -10.01
C PHE A 94 10.59 -6.27 -10.16
N PHE A 95 11.08 -7.04 -9.19
CA PHE A 95 12.43 -7.59 -9.17
C PHE A 95 12.69 -8.52 -10.35
N LEU A 96 11.76 -9.43 -10.66
CA LEU A 96 11.87 -10.30 -11.84
C LEU A 96 11.99 -9.49 -13.14
N ARG A 97 11.15 -8.46 -13.30
CA ARG A 97 11.21 -7.55 -14.46
C ARG A 97 12.49 -6.70 -14.49
N ALA A 98 13.04 -6.35 -13.33
CA ALA A 98 14.30 -5.61 -13.23
C ALA A 98 15.49 -6.52 -13.60
N ILE A 99 15.47 -7.77 -13.16
CA ILE A 99 16.46 -8.79 -13.49
C ILE A 99 16.58 -8.98 -15.00
N ASP A 100 15.47 -9.16 -15.72
CA ASP A 100 15.51 -9.32 -17.18
C ASP A 100 16.13 -8.10 -17.89
N ARG A 101 15.89 -6.90 -17.35
CA ARG A 101 16.46 -5.67 -17.89
C ARG A 101 17.96 -5.51 -17.64
N PHE A 102 18.53 -6.11 -16.59
CA PHE A 102 19.92 -5.86 -16.18
C PHE A 102 20.84 -7.09 -16.25
N LEU A 103 20.30 -8.31 -16.30
CA LEU A 103 21.07 -9.54 -16.49
C LEU A 103 21.79 -9.52 -17.85
N GLY A 104 23.03 -10.01 -17.87
CA GLY A 104 23.85 -10.09 -19.10
C GLY A 104 24.54 -8.79 -19.52
N LYS A 105 24.34 -7.70 -18.77
CA LYS A 105 24.73 -6.34 -19.19
C LYS A 105 25.89 -5.70 -18.42
N GLY A 106 26.53 -6.45 -17.51
CA GLY A 106 27.74 -6.02 -16.81
C GLY A 106 27.57 -4.81 -15.87
N LEU A 107 26.36 -4.57 -15.36
CA LEU A 107 26.06 -3.52 -14.41
C LEU A 107 26.58 -3.86 -13.01
N ASN A 108 27.04 -2.84 -12.29
CA ASN A 108 27.46 -2.99 -10.90
C ASN A 108 26.24 -3.36 -10.03
N ILE A 109 26.39 -4.37 -9.16
CA ILE A 109 25.33 -4.84 -8.25
C ILE A 109 24.81 -3.72 -7.33
N PHE A 110 25.68 -2.78 -6.94
CA PHE A 110 25.31 -1.63 -6.11
C PHE A 110 24.31 -0.71 -6.82
N THR A 111 24.51 -0.44 -8.12
CA THR A 111 23.62 0.40 -8.93
C THR A 111 22.25 -0.26 -9.12
N ILE A 112 22.21 -1.59 -9.25
CA ILE A 112 20.95 -2.35 -9.34
C ILE A 112 20.17 -2.25 -8.03
N LEU A 113 20.86 -2.41 -6.90
CA LEU A 113 20.23 -2.32 -5.57
C LEU A 113 19.69 -0.92 -5.29
N GLU A 114 20.46 0.12 -5.63
CA GLU A 114 20.03 1.51 -5.51
C GLU A 114 18.76 1.78 -6.34
N TYR A 115 18.76 1.33 -7.60
CA TYR A 115 17.58 1.44 -8.46
C TYR A 115 16.37 0.69 -7.87
N LEU A 116 16.58 -0.49 -7.29
CA LEU A 116 15.53 -1.29 -6.68
C LEU A 116 14.93 -0.61 -5.43
N LEU A 117 15.77 0.01 -4.59
CA LEU A 117 15.35 0.78 -3.42
C LEU A 117 14.60 2.06 -3.80
N LEU A 118 15.06 2.77 -4.83
CA LEU A 118 14.38 3.96 -5.35
C LEU A 118 12.97 3.62 -5.85
N ASN A 119 12.81 2.45 -6.49
CA ASN A 119 11.53 1.96 -6.95
C ASN A 119 10.63 1.40 -5.83
N LEU A 120 11.17 1.10 -4.65
CA LEU A 120 10.34 0.62 -3.54
C LEU A 120 9.32 1.68 -3.08
N ALA A 121 9.63 2.97 -3.25
CA ALA A 121 8.76 4.07 -2.84
C ALA A 121 7.40 4.05 -3.56
N TRP A 122 7.38 3.84 -4.88
CA TRP A 122 6.11 3.79 -5.63
C TRP A 122 5.31 2.52 -5.33
N ILE A 123 6.01 1.40 -5.07
CA ILE A 123 5.36 0.15 -4.66
C ILE A 123 4.61 0.35 -3.34
N ILE A 124 5.23 1.01 -2.36
CA ILE A 124 4.58 1.30 -1.06
C ILE A 124 3.37 2.21 -1.26
N ALA A 125 3.48 3.25 -2.10
CA ALA A 125 2.37 4.17 -2.37
C ALA A 125 1.11 3.46 -2.91
N LEU A 126 1.30 2.41 -3.73
CA LEU A 126 0.21 1.58 -4.24
C LEU A 126 -0.25 0.50 -3.24
N ALA A 127 0.67 -0.07 -2.46
CA ALA A 127 0.38 -1.15 -1.54
C ALA A 127 -0.46 -0.70 -0.33
N VAL A 128 -0.23 0.50 0.19
CA VAL A 128 -0.93 1.03 1.39
C VAL A 128 -2.46 1.04 1.24
N PRO A 129 -3.08 1.62 0.20
CA PRO A 129 -4.54 1.64 0.09
C PRO A 129 -5.14 0.24 -0.07
N MET A 130 -4.46 -0.67 -0.78
CA MET A 130 -4.87 -2.07 -0.90
C MET A 130 -4.80 -2.78 0.46
N ALA A 131 -3.74 -2.55 1.24
CA ALA A 131 -3.58 -3.11 2.57
C ALA A 131 -4.66 -2.63 3.56
N VAL A 132 -5.04 -1.35 3.53
CA VAL A 132 -6.14 -0.82 4.36
C VAL A 132 -7.45 -1.55 4.07
N LEU A 133 -7.75 -1.83 2.80
CA LEU A 133 -8.96 -2.55 2.41
C LEU A 133 -8.97 -3.98 2.98
N ILE A 134 -7.86 -4.72 2.84
CA ILE A 134 -7.76 -6.07 3.38
C ILE A 134 -7.82 -6.05 4.91
N ALA A 135 -7.13 -5.10 5.55
CA ALA A 135 -7.09 -4.99 7.00
C ALA A 135 -8.47 -4.73 7.61
N THR A 136 -9.23 -3.80 7.02
CA THR A 136 -10.59 -3.50 7.46
C THR A 136 -11.51 -4.71 7.27
N LEU A 137 -11.43 -5.39 6.12
CA LEU A 137 -12.21 -6.60 5.86
C LEU A 137 -11.89 -7.71 6.87
N MET A 138 -10.61 -7.94 7.15
CA MET A 138 -10.17 -8.99 8.08
C MET A 138 -10.54 -8.67 9.54
N ALA A 139 -10.34 -7.43 9.98
CA ALA A 139 -10.68 -7.00 11.33
C ALA A 139 -12.20 -7.08 11.58
N PHE A 140 -13.02 -6.49 10.71
CA PHE A 140 -14.48 -6.55 10.83
C PHE A 140 -15.04 -7.96 10.57
N GLY A 141 -14.40 -8.74 9.70
CA GLY A 141 -14.72 -10.15 9.49
C GLY A 141 -14.58 -10.97 10.77
N ARG A 142 -13.45 -10.85 11.47
CA ARG A 142 -13.22 -11.55 12.76
C ARG A 142 -14.19 -11.09 13.85
N LEU A 143 -14.43 -9.79 13.98
CA LEU A 143 -15.40 -9.23 14.91
C LEU A 143 -16.83 -9.75 14.66
N SER A 144 -17.18 -10.00 13.38
CA SER A 144 -18.46 -10.56 12.99
C SER A 144 -18.54 -12.07 13.25
N GLU A 145 -17.46 -12.82 13.01
CA GLU A 145 -17.38 -14.26 13.23
C GLU A 145 -17.58 -14.62 14.71
N TYR A 146 -16.94 -13.88 15.61
CA TYR A 146 -17.09 -14.07 17.06
C TYR A 146 -18.35 -13.41 17.64
N ASN A 147 -19.26 -12.90 16.80
CA ASN A 147 -20.47 -12.17 17.21
C ASN A 147 -20.21 -10.99 18.18
N GLU A 148 -19.00 -10.43 18.20
CA GLU A 148 -18.63 -9.31 19.08
C GLU A 148 -19.40 -8.04 18.71
N ILE A 149 -19.63 -7.82 17.41
CA ILE A 149 -20.45 -6.70 16.91
C ILE A 149 -21.87 -6.80 17.46
N ASN A 150 -22.46 -8.00 17.47
CA ASN A 150 -23.82 -8.23 17.96
C ASN A 150 -23.90 -8.05 19.49
N ALA A 151 -22.90 -8.52 20.24
CA ALA A 151 -22.81 -8.33 21.69
C ALA A 151 -22.67 -6.84 22.07
N MET A 152 -21.85 -6.07 21.33
CA MET A 152 -21.71 -4.62 21.53
C MET A 152 -23.04 -3.89 21.27
N ARG A 153 -23.77 -4.28 20.21
CA ARG A 153 -25.09 -3.71 19.91
C ARG A 153 -26.13 -4.05 20.95
N ALA A 154 -26.14 -5.28 21.48
CA ALA A 154 -27.04 -5.68 22.57
C ALA A 154 -26.76 -4.90 23.87
N SER A 155 -25.52 -4.45 24.06
CA SER A 155 -25.09 -3.60 25.18
C SER A 155 -25.45 -2.12 25.02
N GLY A 156 -26.18 -1.75 23.96
CA GLY A 156 -26.63 -0.37 23.71
C GLY A 156 -25.60 0.52 23.00
N ILE A 157 -24.49 -0.04 22.50
CA ILE A 157 -23.50 0.74 21.72
C ILE A 157 -24.03 0.96 20.31
N SER A 158 -24.04 2.23 19.86
CA SER A 158 -24.48 2.56 18.51
C SER A 158 -23.52 2.01 17.46
N PHE A 159 -24.04 1.59 16.30
CA PHE A 159 -23.23 1.14 15.17
C PHE A 159 -22.21 2.21 14.71
N THR A 160 -22.62 3.49 14.75
CA THR A 160 -21.74 4.62 14.44
C THR A 160 -20.53 4.71 15.35
N SER A 161 -20.65 4.31 16.63
CA SER A 161 -19.52 4.30 17.58
C SER A 161 -18.51 3.20 17.26
N ILE A 162 -18.96 2.08 16.69
CA ILE A 162 -18.08 0.99 16.21
C ILE A 162 -17.33 1.41 14.94
N LEU A 163 -17.97 2.21 14.07
CA LEU A 163 -17.39 2.63 12.79
C LEU A 163 -16.37 3.79 12.93
N ARG A 164 -16.59 4.71 13.88
CA ARG A 164 -15.69 5.86 14.16
C ARG A 164 -14.20 5.50 14.26
N PRO A 165 -13.75 4.49 15.04
CA PRO A 165 -12.33 4.16 15.15
C PRO A 165 -11.72 3.70 13.81
N ALA A 166 -12.45 2.97 12.98
CA ALA A 166 -11.97 2.56 11.66
C ALA A 166 -11.85 3.75 10.70
N LEU A 167 -12.80 4.70 10.74
CA LEU A 167 -12.70 5.94 9.96
C LEU A 167 -11.52 6.81 10.41
N LEU A 168 -11.27 6.91 11.71
CA LEU A 168 -10.16 7.68 12.25
C LEU A 168 -8.81 7.04 11.88
N PHE A 169 -8.73 5.71 11.87
CA PHE A 169 -7.58 4.97 11.34
C PHE A 169 -7.35 5.24 9.85
N GLY A 170 -8.40 5.13 9.03
CA GLY A 170 -8.32 5.43 7.59
C GLY A 170 -7.90 6.87 7.30
N LEU A 171 -8.41 7.84 8.08
CA LEU A 171 -8.01 9.24 7.99
C LEU A 171 -6.52 9.43 8.32
N PHE A 172 -6.02 8.76 9.35
CA PHE A 172 -4.60 8.84 9.74
C PHE A 172 -3.68 8.27 8.65
N ILE A 173 -4.04 7.12 8.08
CA ILE A 173 -3.30 6.54 6.94
C ILE A 173 -3.40 7.44 5.71
N CYS A 174 -4.56 8.03 5.42
CA CYS A 174 -4.75 8.95 4.31
C CYS A 174 -3.85 10.18 4.41
N LEU A 175 -3.76 10.80 5.59
CA LEU A 175 -2.87 11.93 5.85
C LEU A 175 -1.40 11.53 5.69
N GLY A 176 -0.99 10.38 6.24
CA GLY A 176 0.36 9.85 6.08
C GLY A 176 0.73 9.55 4.63
N LEU A 177 -0.19 8.94 3.88
CA LEU A 177 -0.01 8.63 2.46
C LEU A 177 0.02 9.89 1.60
N THR A 178 -0.79 10.91 1.92
CA THR A 178 -0.78 12.21 1.25
C THR A 178 0.57 12.90 1.44
N TYR A 179 1.11 12.90 2.67
CA TYR A 179 2.44 13.41 2.95
C TYR A 179 3.52 12.65 2.16
N PHE A 180 3.46 11.31 2.17
CA PHE A 180 4.40 10.46 1.44
C PHE A 180 4.37 10.72 -0.07
N ASN A 181 3.17 10.86 -0.66
CA ASN A 181 3.01 11.11 -2.09
C ASN A 181 3.45 12.51 -2.52
N ASN A 182 3.37 13.52 -1.65
CA ASN A 182 3.73 14.89 -1.99
C ASN A 182 5.23 15.18 -1.85
N TYR A 183 5.92 14.53 -0.91
CA TYR A 183 7.33 14.81 -0.63
C TYR A 183 8.25 13.65 -1.05
N VAL A 184 8.00 12.45 -0.53
CA VAL A 184 8.93 11.32 -0.67
C VAL A 184 8.85 10.69 -2.06
N LEU A 185 7.64 10.45 -2.56
CA LEU A 185 7.44 9.78 -3.84
C LEU A 185 8.04 10.54 -5.05
N PRO A 186 7.84 11.85 -5.23
CA PRO A 186 8.40 12.56 -6.38
C PRO A 186 9.92 12.63 -6.33
N GLU A 187 10.51 12.82 -5.15
CA GLU A 187 11.97 12.84 -4.96
C GLU A 187 12.60 11.50 -5.34
N MET A 188 12.06 10.39 -4.82
CA MET A 188 12.55 9.05 -5.14
C MET A 188 12.37 8.69 -6.62
N ASN A 189 11.26 9.10 -7.23
CA ASN A 189 11.02 8.90 -8.66
C ASN A 189 11.95 9.76 -9.54
N PHE A 190 12.31 10.96 -9.08
CA PHE A 190 13.27 11.82 -9.79
C PHE A 190 14.65 11.16 -9.81
N TYR A 191 15.15 10.72 -8.66
CA TYR A 191 16.42 9.99 -8.57
C TYR A 191 16.41 8.68 -9.36
N ALA A 192 15.29 7.94 -9.34
CA ALA A 192 15.15 6.72 -10.14
C ALA A 192 15.31 6.99 -11.65
N ARG A 193 14.70 8.08 -12.15
CA ARG A 193 14.79 8.50 -13.55
C ARG A 193 16.19 9.00 -13.90
N LEU A 194 16.83 9.76 -13.01
CA LEU A 194 18.18 10.26 -13.21
C LEU A 194 19.17 9.09 -13.33
N LEU A 195 19.09 8.13 -12.40
CA LEU A 195 19.91 6.93 -12.40
C LEU A 195 19.67 6.07 -13.64
N GLN A 196 18.41 5.91 -14.06
CA GLN A 196 18.08 5.21 -15.31
C GLN A 196 18.68 5.91 -16.55
N GLY A 197 18.64 7.24 -16.59
CA GLY A 197 19.25 8.04 -17.66
C GLY A 197 20.77 7.86 -17.71
N ASP A 198 21.43 7.92 -16.56
CA ASP A 198 22.89 7.72 -16.46
C ASP A 198 23.31 6.30 -16.88
N ILE A 199 22.51 5.30 -16.51
CA ILE A 199 22.70 3.91 -16.92
C ILE A 199 22.59 3.79 -18.45
N HIS A 200 21.56 4.38 -19.06
CA HIS A 200 21.36 4.34 -20.51
C HIS A 200 22.46 5.09 -21.28
N LYS A 201 22.90 6.25 -20.79
CA LYS A 201 24.01 7.02 -21.38
C LYS A 201 25.35 6.29 -21.31
N LYS A 202 25.64 5.61 -20.19
CA LYS A 202 26.90 4.87 -20.01
C LYS A 202 26.92 3.52 -20.74
N ARG A 203 25.76 2.95 -21.05
CA ARG A 203 25.61 1.63 -21.69
C ARG A 203 24.39 1.62 -22.63
N PRO A 204 24.47 2.23 -23.82
CA PRO A 204 23.33 2.29 -24.74
C PRO A 204 22.92 0.92 -25.33
N GLY A 205 23.78 -0.11 -25.25
CA GLY A 205 23.45 -1.49 -25.63
C GLY A 205 22.49 -2.21 -24.68
N LEU A 206 22.02 -1.58 -23.60
CA LEU A 206 21.13 -2.19 -22.61
C LEU A 206 19.72 -2.48 -23.14
N ASP A 207 19.24 -1.80 -24.18
CA ASP A 207 17.90 -2.04 -24.75
C ASP A 207 17.91 -2.98 -25.96
N ILE A 208 19.07 -3.50 -26.34
CA ILE A 208 19.22 -4.33 -27.52
C ILE A 208 19.25 -5.79 -27.10
N GLU A 209 18.06 -6.40 -27.07
CA GLU A 209 17.95 -7.86 -27.00
C GLU A 209 18.16 -8.43 -28.41
N PRO A 210 19.22 -9.23 -28.65
CA PRO A 210 19.49 -9.80 -29.97
C PRO A 210 18.31 -10.70 -30.39
N GLY A 211 17.81 -10.51 -31.61
CA GLY A 211 16.71 -11.30 -32.17
C GLY A 211 15.29 -10.74 -31.99
N HIS A 212 15.09 -9.59 -31.32
CA HIS A 212 13.80 -8.88 -31.28
C HIS A 212 13.83 -7.60 -32.13
N PHE A 213 12.71 -7.30 -32.80
CA PHE A 213 12.53 -6.03 -33.50
C PHE A 213 12.41 -4.90 -32.47
N ILE A 214 13.38 -3.99 -32.48
CA ILE A 214 13.39 -2.79 -31.64
C ILE A 214 12.51 -1.74 -32.31
N ASN A 215 11.33 -1.50 -31.74
CA ASN A 215 10.39 -0.46 -32.21
C ASN A 215 10.50 0.85 -31.38
N SER A 216 11.62 1.05 -30.69
CA SER A 216 11.85 2.18 -29.79
C SER A 216 12.13 3.50 -30.53
N LEU A 217 12.37 3.44 -31.84
CA LEU A 217 12.48 4.63 -32.70
C LEU A 217 11.13 4.84 -33.42
N PRO A 218 10.60 6.09 -33.47
CA PRO A 218 9.31 6.38 -34.12
C PRO A 218 9.27 5.94 -35.59
N ASP A 219 10.34 6.22 -36.34
CA ASP A 219 10.36 6.10 -37.80
C ASP A 219 11.05 4.83 -38.33
N TYR A 220 11.82 4.13 -37.50
CA TYR A 220 12.67 2.99 -37.88
C TYR A 220 12.56 1.83 -36.89
N SER A 221 12.47 0.60 -37.42
CA SER A 221 12.57 -0.64 -36.67
C SER A 221 13.91 -1.30 -36.95
N MET A 222 14.63 -1.74 -35.91
CA MET A 222 15.95 -2.35 -36.04
C MET A 222 15.96 -3.79 -35.53
N ILE A 223 16.66 -4.67 -36.21
CA ILE A 223 17.02 -6.01 -35.73
C ILE A 223 18.54 -6.17 -35.77
N ILE A 224 19.11 -6.74 -34.71
CA ILE A 224 20.51 -7.15 -34.63
C ILE A 224 20.54 -8.65 -34.37
N ARG A 225 21.31 -9.39 -35.17
CA ARG A 225 21.43 -10.84 -35.00
C ARG A 225 22.33 -11.21 -33.83
N LYS A 226 23.42 -10.47 -33.65
CA LYS A 226 24.42 -10.77 -32.63
C LYS A 226 25.14 -9.49 -32.20
N ASP A 227 25.35 -9.33 -30.90
CA ASP A 227 26.20 -8.27 -30.34
C ASP A 227 27.41 -8.94 -29.68
N ASN A 228 28.61 -8.50 -30.06
CA ASN A 228 29.86 -8.93 -29.47
C ASN A 228 30.60 -7.71 -28.93
N ASN A 229 30.46 -7.45 -27.63
CA ASN A 229 31.18 -6.41 -26.90
C ASN A 229 31.00 -4.98 -27.50
N GLY A 230 29.81 -4.66 -28.03
CA GLY A 230 29.48 -3.33 -28.58
C GLY A 230 29.68 -3.19 -30.09
N ILE A 231 30.14 -4.25 -30.76
CA ILE A 231 30.11 -4.38 -32.22
C ILE A 231 28.92 -5.26 -32.58
N MET A 232 27.94 -4.66 -33.26
CA MET A 232 26.73 -5.32 -33.73
C MET A 232 27.02 -6.01 -35.06
N GLU A 233 26.74 -7.30 -35.17
CA GLU A 233 26.87 -8.08 -36.42
C GLU A 233 25.48 -8.32 -37.04
N ASP A 234 25.39 -8.16 -38.36
CA ASP A 234 24.16 -8.31 -39.17
C ASP A 234 23.01 -7.42 -38.67
N VAL A 235 23.16 -6.12 -38.91
CA VAL A 235 22.19 -5.08 -38.52
C VAL A 235 21.22 -4.83 -39.68
N ARG A 236 19.92 -4.89 -39.39
CA ARG A 236 18.86 -4.61 -40.37
C ARG A 236 17.92 -3.55 -39.84
N ILE A 237 17.71 -2.48 -40.60
CA ILE A 237 16.84 -1.36 -40.24
C ILE A 237 15.74 -1.24 -41.29
N PHE A 238 14.49 -1.12 -40.85
CA PHE A 238 13.31 -0.98 -41.69
C PHE A 238 12.58 0.31 -41.35
N SER A 239 12.16 1.09 -42.35
CA SER A 239 11.28 2.24 -42.13
C SER A 239 9.86 1.78 -41.78
N LYS A 240 9.23 2.40 -40.78
CA LYS A 240 7.90 2.02 -40.27
C LYS A 240 6.75 2.85 -40.87
N GLU A 241 7.02 4.08 -41.28
CA GLU A 241 5.96 5.09 -41.47
C GLU A 241 5.92 5.76 -42.86
N ASN A 242 6.81 5.40 -43.79
CA ASN A 242 6.77 6.06 -45.10
C ASN A 242 5.90 5.28 -46.12
N LYS A 243 4.69 5.78 -46.38
CA LYS A 243 3.68 5.16 -47.26
C LYS A 243 4.07 5.09 -48.74
N GLU A 244 5.07 5.88 -49.16
CA GLU A 244 5.51 5.95 -50.56
C GLU A 244 6.83 5.22 -50.83
N ILE A 245 7.75 5.16 -49.84
CA ILE A 245 9.10 4.59 -50.00
C ILE A 245 9.43 3.69 -48.81
N GLN A 246 9.49 2.38 -49.03
CA GLN A 246 10.03 1.44 -48.07
C GLN A 246 11.56 1.43 -48.16
N THR A 247 12.23 1.98 -47.14
CA THR A 247 13.70 1.92 -47.02
C THR A 247 14.09 0.78 -46.08
N SER A 248 14.96 -0.11 -46.55
CA SER A 248 15.58 -1.19 -45.78
C SER A 248 17.10 -1.03 -45.85
N ILE A 249 17.75 -0.92 -44.70
CA ILE A 249 19.21 -0.77 -44.60
C ILE A 249 19.76 -2.07 -44.02
N TYR A 250 20.71 -2.69 -44.72
CA TYR A 250 21.40 -3.89 -44.29
C TYR A 250 22.86 -3.53 -44.02
N SER A 251 23.44 -3.94 -42.90
CA SER A 251 24.88 -3.80 -42.68
C SER A 251 25.50 -5.04 -42.05
N LYS A 252 26.73 -5.34 -42.46
CA LYS A 252 27.49 -6.44 -41.88
C LYS A 252 27.89 -6.16 -40.43
N THR A 253 28.25 -4.91 -40.15
CA THR A 253 28.74 -4.46 -38.84
C THR A 253 28.14 -3.09 -38.48
N GLY A 254 27.90 -2.85 -37.20
CA GLY A 254 27.43 -1.57 -36.67
C GLY A 254 28.05 -1.24 -35.32
N GLU A 255 28.35 0.02 -35.08
CA GLU A 255 28.88 0.54 -33.82
C GLU A 255 28.00 1.69 -33.35
N LEU A 256 27.66 1.72 -32.06
CA LEU A 256 26.79 2.73 -31.49
C LEU A 256 27.62 3.62 -30.53
N LYS A 257 27.69 4.91 -30.84
CA LYS A 257 28.38 5.92 -30.03
C LYS A 257 27.40 6.96 -29.52
N THR A 258 27.62 7.43 -28.31
CA THR A 258 26.85 8.54 -27.72
C THR A 258 27.70 9.80 -27.80
N LEU A 259 27.22 10.82 -28.52
CA LEU A 259 27.90 12.11 -28.67
C LEU A 259 26.89 13.22 -28.33
N ASP A 260 27.20 14.04 -27.32
CA ASP A 260 26.48 15.28 -26.97
C ASP A 260 24.95 15.18 -27.05
N ASP A 261 24.37 14.19 -26.35
CA ASP A 261 22.92 13.91 -26.25
C ASP A 261 22.27 13.24 -27.48
N ALA A 262 23.04 12.93 -28.52
CA ALA A 262 22.62 12.11 -29.65
C ALA A 262 23.24 10.69 -29.61
N ILE A 263 22.43 9.69 -29.96
CA ILE A 263 22.90 8.34 -30.21
C ILE A 263 23.21 8.23 -31.70
N ILE A 264 24.49 8.10 -32.04
CA ILE A 264 24.96 7.94 -33.42
C ILE A 264 25.24 6.46 -33.65
N LEU A 265 24.51 5.89 -34.59
CA LEU A 265 24.78 4.54 -35.09
C LEU A 265 25.61 4.64 -36.37
N MET A 266 26.81 4.11 -36.35
CA MET A 266 27.69 3.99 -37.51
C MET A 266 27.60 2.57 -38.05
N LEU A 267 27.11 2.44 -39.28
CA LEU A 267 27.04 1.16 -39.98
C LEU A 267 28.23 1.04 -40.95
N TYR A 268 28.94 -0.09 -40.90
CA TYR A 268 30.06 -0.37 -41.79
C TYR A 268 29.71 -1.49 -42.75
N ASN A 269 30.09 -1.32 -44.02
CA ASN A 269 29.78 -2.25 -45.12
C ASN A 269 28.28 -2.57 -45.17
N GLY A 270 27.48 -1.51 -45.31
CA GLY A 270 26.03 -1.62 -45.48
C GLY A 270 25.58 -1.23 -46.87
N GLU A 271 24.37 -1.66 -47.20
CA GLU A 271 23.65 -1.33 -48.42
C GLU A 271 22.26 -0.78 -48.05
N ILE A 272 21.82 0.22 -48.79
CA ILE A 272 20.52 0.85 -48.62
C ILE A 272 19.64 0.41 -49.79
N HIS A 273 18.51 -0.20 -49.48
CA HIS A 273 17.51 -0.64 -50.44
C HIS A 273 16.28 0.24 -50.29
N GLU A 274 15.91 0.96 -51.33
CA GLU A 274 14.69 1.76 -51.37
C GLU A 274 13.73 1.18 -52.41
N LEU A 275 12.49 0.97 -52.00
CA LEU A 275 11.41 0.48 -52.85
C LEU A 275 10.25 1.47 -52.80
N LYS A 276 9.82 1.98 -53.95
CA LYS A 276 8.56 2.75 -54.04
C LYS A 276 7.36 1.80 -54.02
N LEU A 277 6.43 2.01 -53.09
CA LEU A 277 5.26 1.13 -52.89
C LEU A 277 4.20 1.24 -54.01
N ASP A 278 4.20 2.36 -54.75
CA ASP A 278 3.27 2.62 -55.87
C ASP A 278 3.80 2.06 -57.21
N ASP A 279 5.11 1.82 -57.31
CA ASP A 279 5.74 1.30 -58.52
C ASP A 279 6.96 0.42 -58.16
N TYR A 280 6.71 -0.89 -58.14
CA TYR A 280 7.69 -1.93 -57.81
C TYR A 280 8.85 -2.02 -58.81
N SER A 281 8.79 -1.33 -59.96
CA SER A 281 9.88 -1.28 -60.93
C SER A 281 11.01 -0.32 -60.51
N ASN A 282 10.74 0.60 -59.59
CA ASN A 282 11.68 1.61 -59.12
C ASN A 282 12.41 1.16 -57.84
N TYR A 283 13.30 0.17 -57.99
CA TYR A 283 14.22 -0.27 -56.93
C TYR A 283 15.55 0.48 -57.02
N ARG A 284 16.02 1.05 -55.90
CA ARG A 284 17.30 1.73 -55.81
C ARG A 284 18.18 1.07 -54.74
N ARG A 285 19.40 0.67 -55.13
CA ARG A 285 20.45 0.14 -54.26
C ARG A 285 21.61 1.13 -54.19
N ILE A 286 21.96 1.55 -52.98
CA ILE A 286 23.05 2.50 -52.68
C ILE A 286 24.07 1.80 -51.77
#